data_AF-A0A9P0K661-F1
#
_entry.id   AF-A0A9P0K661-F1
#
_cell.length_a   1.000
_cell.length_b   1.000
_cell.length_c   1.000
_cell.angle_alpha   90.00
_cell.angle_beta   90.00
_cell.angle_gamma   90.00
#
_symmetry.space_group_name_H-M   'P 1'
#
loop_
_entity.id
_entity.type
_entity.pdbx_description
1 polymer ?
#
loop_
_entity_poly.entity_id
_entity_poly.type
_entity_poly.pdbx_seq_one_letter_code
_entity_poly.pdbx_strand_id
1 'polypeptide(L)'
;MKQNIGRGEFSQFPNLSQTRCQEDDVSTHVQHLNALYSDFESRFEDILTMVKPPWIINPYGDIEKTNVIIQEELTELSTNEELKVQFKNGYQQFWLQNNITVTYPVLWNIARKFLSIVIPSGKGVQRCYQSPNEKKKQTGHH
;
A
#
# COMPACT_ATOMS: atom_id res chain seq x y z
N MET A 1 19.83 9.51 -14.33
CA MET A 1 19.99 9.62 -12.86
C MET A 1 21.22 8.90 -12.33
N LYS A 2 21.51 7.66 -12.72
CA LYS A 2 22.65 6.87 -12.20
C LYS A 2 24.06 7.46 -12.45
N GLN A 3 24.27 8.23 -13.52
CA GLN A 3 25.63 8.68 -13.90
C GLN A 3 26.13 9.93 -13.15
N ASN A 4 25.22 10.69 -12.54
CA ASN A 4 25.54 12.02 -11.98
C ASN A 4 26.01 11.91 -10.52
N ILE A 5 25.55 10.86 -9.82
CA ILE A 5 25.85 10.60 -8.41
C ILE A 5 27.32 10.20 -8.23
N GLY A 6 27.86 9.36 -9.12
CA GLY A 6 29.26 8.93 -9.07
C GLY A 6 30.29 9.98 -9.54
N ARG A 7 29.85 11.21 -9.83
CA ARG A 7 30.70 12.35 -10.21
C ARG A 7 30.63 13.52 -9.22
N GLY A 8 29.85 13.40 -8.15
CA GLY A 8 29.66 14.47 -7.17
C GLY A 8 28.93 15.72 -7.69
N GLU A 9 28.23 15.64 -8.82
CA GLU A 9 27.54 16.79 -9.43
C GLU A 9 26.13 16.96 -8.83
N PHE A 10 26.04 17.66 -7.69
CA PHE A 10 24.79 17.91 -6.96
C PHE A 10 24.11 19.25 -7.31
N SER A 11 24.52 19.92 -8.40
CA SER A 11 24.02 21.25 -8.81
C SER A 11 22.50 21.30 -9.07
N GLN A 12 21.87 20.15 -9.32
CA GLN A 12 20.42 20.03 -9.50
C GLN A 12 19.64 20.01 -8.18
N PHE A 13 20.31 19.84 -7.04
CA PHE A 13 19.68 19.68 -5.73
C PHE A 13 20.17 20.79 -4.77
N PRO A 14 19.44 21.92 -4.65
CA PRO A 14 19.88 23.09 -3.87
C PRO A 14 20.13 22.81 -2.38
N ASN A 15 19.55 21.74 -1.83
CA ASN A 15 19.80 21.33 -0.44
C ASN A 15 21.08 20.49 -0.27
N LEU A 16 21.53 19.80 -1.32
CA LEU A 16 22.74 18.97 -1.30
C LEU A 16 24.01 19.76 -1.67
N SER A 17 23.87 20.93 -2.29
CA SER A 17 25.01 21.79 -2.65
C SER A 17 25.67 22.46 -1.45
N GLN A 18 25.00 22.53 -0.29
CA GLN A 18 25.50 23.16 0.94
C GLN A 18 26.12 22.15 1.93
N THR A 19 25.95 20.86 1.69
CA THR A 19 26.48 19.77 2.52
C THR A 19 27.64 19.11 1.79
N ARG A 20 28.86 19.15 2.36
CA ARG A 20 29.95 18.26 1.92
C ARG A 20 29.62 16.84 2.37
N CYS A 21 28.76 16.15 1.63
CA CYS A 21 28.59 14.72 1.79
C CYS A 21 29.82 14.04 1.19
N GLN A 22 30.58 13.27 1.98
CA GLN A 22 31.62 12.42 1.38
C GLN A 22 30.93 11.33 0.55
N GLU A 23 31.54 10.92 -0.55
CA GLU A 23 31.00 9.83 -1.38
C GLU A 23 30.74 8.55 -0.57
N ASP A 24 31.55 8.32 0.47
CA ASP A 24 31.41 7.21 1.42
C ASP A 24 30.10 7.30 2.25
N ASP A 25 29.69 8.52 2.65
CA ASP A 25 28.45 8.75 3.38
C ASP A 25 27.22 8.47 2.49
N VAL A 26 27.29 8.88 1.23
CA VAL A 26 26.23 8.64 0.23
C VAL A 26 26.12 7.15 -0.09
N SER A 27 27.26 6.48 -0.27
CA SER A 27 27.31 5.04 -0.53
C SER A 27 26.70 4.23 0.63
N THR A 28 27.07 4.57 1.86
CA THR A 28 26.51 3.96 3.07
C THR A 28 24.99 4.17 3.14
N HIS A 29 24.51 5.37 2.83
CA HIS A 29 23.08 5.66 2.82
C HIS A 29 22.32 4.84 1.76
N VAL A 30 22.87 4.72 0.55
CA VAL A 30 22.30 3.90 -0.51
C VAL A 30 22.26 2.43 -0.12
N GLN A 31 23.31 1.91 0.52
CA GLN A 31 23.33 0.54 1.03
C GLN A 31 22.22 0.29 2.06
N HIS A 32 22.02 1.22 3.00
CA HIS A 32 20.93 1.13 3.97
C HIS A 32 19.55 1.15 3.30
N LEU A 33 19.33 2.03 2.31
CA LEU A 33 18.07 2.06 1.56
C LEU A 33 17.82 0.75 0.80
N ASN A 34 18.86 0.16 0.19
CA ASN A 34 18.76 -1.12 -0.48
C ASN A 34 18.45 -2.27 0.49
N ALA A 35 19.10 -2.28 1.67
CA ALA A 35 18.83 -3.26 2.71
C ALA A 35 17.39 -3.16 3.22
N LEU A 36 16.89 -1.93 3.43
CA LEU A 36 15.49 -1.70 3.77
C LEU A 36 14.56 -2.20 2.66
N TYR A 37 14.84 -1.85 1.40
CA TYR A 37 14.03 -2.29 0.27
C TYR A 37 13.95 -3.82 0.19
N SER A 38 15.08 -4.50 0.33
CA SER A 38 15.14 -5.96 0.35
C SER A 38 14.39 -6.57 1.56
N ASP A 39 14.47 -5.95 2.74
CA ASP A 39 13.68 -6.36 3.92
C ASP A 39 12.18 -6.20 3.67
N PHE A 40 11.77 -5.09 3.05
CA PHE A 40 10.39 -4.84 2.67
C PHE A 40 9.89 -5.86 1.64
N GLU A 41 10.65 -6.13 0.59
CA GLU A 41 10.29 -7.13 -0.42
C GLU A 41 10.12 -8.51 0.22
N SER A 42 11.07 -8.93 1.06
CA SER A 42 11.01 -10.24 1.71
C SER A 42 9.84 -10.35 2.70
N ARG A 43 9.61 -9.31 3.52
CA ARG A 43 8.54 -9.34 4.54
C ARG A 43 7.13 -9.24 3.98
N PHE A 44 6.99 -8.73 2.76
CA PHE A 44 5.71 -8.57 2.08
C PHE A 44 5.61 -9.40 0.80
N GLU A 45 6.52 -10.35 0.59
CA GLU A 45 6.52 -11.24 -0.57
C GLU A 45 5.15 -11.87 -0.80
N ASP A 46 4.55 -12.44 0.26
CA ASP A 46 3.22 -13.04 0.22
C ASP A 46 2.13 -12.10 -0.33
N ILE A 47 2.20 -10.81 0.00
CA ILE A 47 1.25 -9.79 -0.47
C ILE A 47 1.58 -9.39 -1.91
N LEU A 48 2.87 -9.25 -2.25
CA LEU A 48 3.34 -8.90 -3.59
C LEU A 48 3.04 -10.01 -4.60
N THR A 49 3.12 -11.28 -4.20
CA THR A 49 2.81 -12.45 -5.02
C THR A 49 1.34 -12.85 -4.98
N MET A 50 0.50 -12.13 -4.24
CA MET A 50 -0.89 -12.50 -4.04
C MET A 50 -1.69 -12.33 -5.34
N VAL A 51 -2.21 -13.44 -5.88
CA VAL A 51 -3.10 -13.43 -7.04
C VAL A 51 -4.51 -13.07 -6.60
N LYS A 52 -5.03 -11.94 -7.08
CA LYS A 52 -6.42 -11.53 -6.84
C LYS A 52 -7.36 -12.42 -7.67
N PRO A 53 -8.34 -13.11 -7.05
CA PRO A 53 -9.36 -13.83 -7.78
C PRO A 53 -10.12 -12.93 -8.78
N PRO A 54 -10.40 -13.38 -10.02
CA PRO A 54 -11.08 -12.58 -11.04
C PRO A 54 -12.42 -12.00 -10.58
N TRP A 55 -13.18 -12.78 -9.79
CA TRP A 55 -14.48 -12.37 -9.28
C TRP A 55 -14.43 -11.15 -8.32
N ILE A 56 -13.28 -10.85 -7.72
CA ILE A 56 -13.12 -9.62 -6.90
C ILE A 56 -13.12 -8.38 -7.80
N ILE A 57 -12.58 -8.51 -9.02
CA ILE A 57 -12.54 -7.42 -10.00
C ILE A 57 -13.89 -7.32 -10.71
N ASN A 58 -14.44 -8.47 -11.12
CA ASN A 58 -15.74 -8.55 -11.78
C ASN A 58 -16.54 -9.74 -11.22
N PRO A 59 -17.44 -9.52 -10.23
CA PRO A 59 -18.24 -10.58 -9.65
C PRO A 59 -19.31 -11.13 -10.61
N TYR A 60 -19.56 -10.44 -11.73
CA TYR A 60 -20.47 -10.86 -12.80
C TYR A 60 -19.75 -11.57 -13.95
N GLY A 61 -18.45 -11.82 -13.81
CA GLY A 61 -17.65 -12.58 -14.77
C GLY A 61 -17.90 -14.09 -14.67
N ASP A 62 -17.13 -14.85 -15.45
CA ASP A 62 -17.20 -16.31 -15.39
C ASP A 62 -16.76 -16.80 -14.01
N ILE A 63 -17.59 -17.63 -13.39
CA ILE A 63 -17.35 -18.18 -12.06
C ILE A 63 -16.49 -19.43 -12.26
N GLU A 64 -15.18 -19.22 -12.39
CA GLU A 64 -14.23 -20.34 -12.39
C GLU A 64 -14.37 -21.19 -11.12
N LYS A 65 -13.80 -22.41 -11.14
CA LYS A 65 -13.86 -23.39 -10.04
C LYS A 65 -13.42 -22.77 -8.71
N THR A 66 -14.39 -22.24 -7.99
CA THR A 66 -14.23 -21.63 -6.68
C THR A 66 -14.90 -22.55 -5.66
N ASN A 67 -14.65 -22.34 -4.37
CA ASN A 67 -15.34 -23.08 -3.32
C ASN A 67 -16.87 -22.96 -3.48
N VAL A 68 -17.61 -24.05 -3.26
CA VAL A 68 -19.08 -24.11 -3.35
C VAL A 68 -19.76 -22.96 -2.60
N ILE A 69 -19.29 -22.64 -1.40
CA ILE A 69 -19.86 -21.56 -0.58
C ILE A 69 -19.69 -20.19 -1.25
N ILE A 70 -18.56 -19.97 -1.94
CA ILE A 70 -18.31 -18.72 -2.68
C ILE A 70 -19.16 -18.68 -3.95
N GLN A 71 -19.38 -19.82 -4.60
CA GLN A 71 -20.23 -19.91 -5.78
C GLN A 71 -21.70 -19.61 -5.47
N GLU A 72 -22.20 -20.04 -4.32
CA GLU A 72 -23.57 -19.73 -3.89
C GLU A 72 -23.79 -18.21 -3.75
N GLU A 73 -22.96 -17.51 -2.96
CA GLU A 73 -23.07 -16.06 -2.79
C GLU A 73 -22.80 -15.30 -4.12
N LEU A 74 -21.84 -15.75 -4.94
CA LEU A 74 -21.60 -15.14 -6.27
C LEU A 74 -22.80 -15.31 -7.20
N THR A 75 -23.45 -16.47 -7.17
CA THR A 75 -24.63 -16.73 -8.00
C THR A 75 -25.77 -15.82 -7.57
N GLU A 76 -26.05 -15.74 -6.27
CA GLU A 76 -27.08 -14.84 -5.74
C GLU A 76 -26.79 -13.38 -6.10
N LEU A 77 -25.56 -12.91 -5.89
CA LEU A 77 -25.12 -11.57 -6.26
C LEU A 77 -25.30 -11.33 -7.77
N SER A 78 -24.96 -12.30 -8.62
CA SER A 78 -25.06 -12.19 -10.07
C SER A 78 -26.51 -12.02 -10.57
N THR A 79 -27.48 -12.57 -9.83
CA THR A 79 -28.92 -12.41 -10.14
C THR A 79 -29.50 -11.07 -9.70
N ASN A 80 -28.76 -10.31 -8.89
CA ASN A 80 -29.20 -9.02 -8.40
C ASN A 80 -28.87 -7.89 -9.39
N GLU A 81 -29.86 -7.53 -10.22
CA GLU A 81 -29.73 -6.47 -11.23
C GLU A 81 -29.55 -5.07 -10.61
N GLU A 82 -30.04 -4.82 -9.40
CA GLU A 82 -29.84 -3.53 -8.71
C GLU A 82 -28.36 -3.31 -8.37
N LEU A 83 -27.73 -4.34 -7.81
CA LEU A 83 -26.30 -4.33 -7.48
C LEU A 83 -25.42 -4.16 -8.73
N LYS A 84 -25.86 -4.69 -9.87
CA LYS A 84 -25.17 -4.54 -11.15
C LYS A 84 -25.11 -3.09 -11.62
N VAL A 85 -26.16 -2.31 -11.34
CA VAL A 85 -26.16 -0.86 -11.60
C VAL A 85 -25.17 -0.15 -10.68
N GLN A 86 -25.12 -0.54 -9.41
CA GLN A 86 -24.21 0.07 -8.42
C GLN A 86 -22.73 -0.24 -8.69
N PHE A 87 -22.44 -1.40 -9.29
CA PHE A 87 -21.10 -1.79 -9.70
C PHE A 87 -20.44 -0.81 -10.69
N LYS A 88 -21.21 0.02 -11.42
CA LYS A 88 -20.69 1.05 -12.33
C LYS A 88 -19.76 2.06 -11.65
N ASN A 89 -19.87 2.23 -10.33
CA ASN A 89 -18.99 3.10 -9.55
C ASN A 89 -17.60 2.50 -9.26
N GLY A 90 -17.33 1.29 -9.75
CA GLY A 90 -16.08 0.57 -9.61
C GLY A 90 -16.09 -0.46 -8.46
N TYR A 91 -15.28 -1.51 -8.63
CA TYR A 91 -15.29 -2.67 -7.72
C TYR A 91 -14.91 -2.32 -6.27
N GLN A 92 -13.99 -1.38 -6.05
CA GLN A 92 -13.57 -0.99 -4.69
C GLN A 92 -14.74 -0.38 -3.91
N GLN A 93 -15.47 0.55 -4.53
CA GLN A 93 -16.63 1.19 -3.91
C GLN A 93 -17.76 0.19 -3.72
N PHE A 94 -17.98 -0.69 -4.70
CA PHE A 94 -18.97 -1.76 -4.64
C PHE A 94 -18.80 -2.66 -3.41
N TRP A 95 -17.61 -3.20 -3.18
CA TRP A 95 -17.37 -4.10 -2.04
C TRP A 95 -17.42 -3.41 -0.68
N LEU A 96 -17.16 -2.10 -0.61
CA LEU A 96 -17.16 -1.32 0.63
C LEU A 96 -18.57 -0.90 1.08
N GLN A 97 -19.62 -1.21 0.32
CA GLN A 97 -20.99 -0.84 0.67
C GLN A 97 -21.54 -1.69 1.82
N ASN A 98 -22.28 -1.06 2.74
CA ASN A 98 -22.79 -1.72 3.94
C ASN A 98 -23.83 -2.83 3.65
N ASN A 99 -24.54 -2.75 2.54
CA ASN A 99 -25.43 -3.82 2.08
C ASN A 99 -24.62 -5.07 1.70
N ILE A 100 -23.53 -4.92 0.94
CA ILE A 100 -22.69 -6.04 0.51
C ILE A 100 -22.02 -6.74 1.70
N THR A 101 -21.54 -5.97 2.69
CA THR A 101 -20.87 -6.55 3.87
C THR A 101 -21.80 -7.38 4.75
N VAL A 102 -23.11 -7.11 4.72
CA VAL A 102 -24.13 -7.82 5.51
C VAL A 102 -24.77 -8.95 4.72
N THR A 103 -25.09 -8.72 3.44
CA THR A 103 -25.79 -9.69 2.59
C THR A 103 -24.86 -10.79 2.08
N TYR A 104 -23.60 -10.48 1.80
CA TYR A 104 -22.62 -11.43 1.26
C TYR A 104 -21.36 -11.53 2.15
N PRO A 105 -21.50 -12.04 3.38
CA PRO A 105 -20.43 -12.03 4.36
C PRO A 105 -19.24 -12.89 3.95
N VAL A 106 -19.43 -14.00 3.21
CA VAL A 106 -18.34 -14.86 2.76
C VAL A 106 -17.52 -14.15 1.68
N LEU A 107 -18.19 -13.56 0.68
CA LEU A 107 -17.52 -12.77 -0.36
C LEU A 107 -16.78 -11.58 0.25
N TRP A 108 -17.41 -10.85 1.15
CA TRP A 108 -16.78 -9.71 1.83
C TRP A 108 -15.54 -10.12 2.62
N ASN A 109 -15.59 -11.21 3.38
CA ASN A 109 -14.45 -11.64 4.20
C ASN A 109 -13.21 -11.99 3.36
N ILE A 110 -13.41 -12.43 2.13
CA ILE A 110 -12.32 -12.68 1.18
C ILE A 110 -11.92 -11.37 0.51
N ALA A 111 -12.87 -10.64 -0.09
CA ALA A 111 -12.63 -9.39 -0.80
C ALA A 111 -11.89 -8.37 0.05
N ARG A 112 -12.24 -8.23 1.33
CA ARG A 112 -11.60 -7.25 2.24
C ARG A 112 -10.09 -7.45 2.38
N LYS A 113 -9.59 -8.69 2.27
CA LYS A 113 -8.14 -8.99 2.34
C LYS A 113 -7.39 -8.40 1.14
N PHE A 114 -8.05 -8.35 -0.02
CA PHE A 114 -7.49 -7.80 -1.25
C PHE A 114 -7.75 -6.30 -1.40
N LEU A 115 -8.77 -5.77 -0.71
CA LEU A 115 -9.11 -4.34 -0.71
C LEU A 115 -8.33 -3.55 0.35
N SER A 116 -7.87 -4.20 1.41
CA SER A 116 -7.11 -3.58 2.51
C SER A 116 -5.68 -3.17 2.15
N ILE A 117 -5.20 -3.43 0.93
CA ILE A 117 -3.89 -2.98 0.44
C ILE A 117 -3.98 -1.52 -0.06
N VAL A 118 -4.63 -0.67 0.73
CA VAL A 118 -4.46 0.78 0.59
C VAL A 118 -3.30 1.13 1.49
N ILE A 119 -2.11 1.22 0.89
CA ILE A 119 -0.94 1.82 1.53
C ILE A 119 -1.41 3.15 2.11
N PRO A 120 -1.34 3.39 3.43
CA PRO A 120 -1.70 4.68 3.98
C PRO A 120 -0.72 5.69 3.39
N SER A 121 -1.19 6.49 2.43
CA SER A 121 -0.36 7.46 1.73
C SER A 121 0.16 8.49 2.72
N GLY A 122 1.37 8.28 3.22
CA GLY A 122 2.39 9.29 3.44
C GLY A 122 2.18 10.39 4.48
N LYS A 123 1.08 10.43 5.26
CA LYS A 123 0.92 11.47 6.31
C LYS A 123 1.32 11.03 7.72
N GLY A 124 1.72 9.77 7.90
CA GLY A 124 2.07 9.18 9.21
C GLY A 124 3.56 9.17 9.57
N VAL A 125 4.46 9.51 8.63
CA VAL A 125 5.92 9.32 8.80
C VAL A 125 6.62 10.56 9.38
N GLN A 126 5.89 11.64 9.70
CA GLN A 126 6.50 12.87 10.21
C GLN A 126 6.70 12.91 11.74
N ARG A 127 6.31 11.84 12.47
CA ARG A 127 6.51 11.76 13.94
C ARG A 127 7.69 10.90 14.39
N CYS A 128 8.33 10.13 13.51
CA CYS A 128 9.45 9.27 13.91
C CYS A 128 10.82 9.97 13.82
N TYR A 129 10.89 11.18 13.27
CA TYR A 129 12.10 12.00 13.19
C TYR A 129 12.03 13.21 14.13
N GLN A 130 11.68 13.00 15.40
CA GLN A 130 12.07 13.95 16.44
C GLN A 130 13.41 13.50 17.01
N SER A 131 14.48 14.13 16.51
CA SER A 131 15.82 13.98 17.08
C SER A 131 15.80 14.26 18.59
N PRO A 132 16.58 13.55 19.42
CA PRO A 132 16.61 13.72 20.88
C PRO A 132 16.98 15.12 21.40
N ASN A 133 17.37 16.05 20.53
CA ASN A 133 17.96 17.34 20.93
C ASN A 133 16.96 18.44 21.32
N GLU A 134 15.64 18.24 21.19
CA GLU A 134 14.66 19.27 21.60
C GLU A 134 14.15 19.15 23.04
N LYS A 135 14.50 18.09 23.77
CA LYS A 135 14.09 17.93 25.19
C LYS A 135 14.88 18.77 26.20
N LYS A 136 15.89 19.54 25.79
CA LYS A 136 16.72 20.36 26.70
C LYS A 136 16.43 21.86 26.71
N LYS A 137 15.34 22.34 26.10
CA LYS A 137 14.98 23.77 26.11
C LYS A 137 13.72 24.15 26.91
N GLN A 138 13.09 23.20 27.62
CA GLN A 138 11.89 23.50 28.43
C GLN A 138 12.01 23.20 29.94
N THR A 139 13.18 22.82 30.43
CA THR A 139 13.46 22.76 31.88
C THR A 139 14.62 23.67 32.22
N GLY A 140 14.33 24.95 32.34
CA GLY A 140 15.28 26.00 32.69
C GLY A 140 14.54 27.21 33.27
N HIS A 141 13.71 26.98 34.27
CA HIS A 141 13.28 28.02 35.21
C HIS A 141 14.00 27.79 36.54
N HIS A 142 15.06 28.56 36.77
CA HIS A 142 15.30 29.36 37.98
C HIS A 142 16.50 30.26 37.73
#